data_AF-A0A177AQ49-F1
#
_entry.id   AF-A0A177AQ49-F1
#
_cell.length_a   1.000
_cell.length_b   1.000
_cell.length_c   1.000
_cell.angle_alpha   90.00
_cell.angle_beta   90.00
_cell.angle_gamma   90.00
#
_symmetry.space_group_name_H-M   'P 1'
#
loop_
_entity.id
_entity.type
_entity.pdbx_description
1 polymer ?
#
loop_
_entity_poly.entity_id
_entity_poly.type
_entity_poly.pdbx_seq_one_letter_code
_entity_poly.pdbx_strand_id
1 'polypeptide(L)'
;HIGYAESHDQALVGDKTISFWLMDKEMYQSMNDGSQNLIINNGVALHKLIRLIVLGLGGESYLNFIGNEWGHPEWLDFPNLVNNESFHYARRLWHLVDDPSLKYKFLNEFDKAMIHVDKKYDFLSKDLTYISRKHNGDKIIVFKRPYDMLWIFNFNIKTSFPNYRVGINNPGKYKVVLNSDNKK
;
A
#
# COMPACT_ATOMS: atom_id res chain seq x y z
N HIS A 1 -15.50 5.52 -11.19
CA HIS A 1 -14.66 4.30 -11.14
C HIS A 1 -14.23 4.03 -9.70
N ILE A 2 -14.23 2.75 -9.30
CA ILE A 2 -13.74 2.32 -7.99
C ILE A 2 -12.35 1.72 -8.20
N GLY A 3 -11.33 2.36 -7.65
CA GLY A 3 -9.95 1.87 -7.66
C GLY A 3 -9.70 0.89 -6.52
N TYR A 4 -9.03 -0.23 -6.82
CA TYR A 4 -8.57 -1.20 -5.84
C TYR A 4 -7.27 -1.83 -6.33
N ALA A 5 -6.34 -2.11 -5.41
CA ALA A 5 -5.03 -2.65 -5.78
C ALA A 5 -5.10 -4.16 -6.03
N GLU A 6 -5.96 -4.84 -5.26
CA GLU A 6 -6.23 -6.27 -5.33
C GLU A 6 -7.68 -6.49 -4.89
N SER A 7 -8.30 -7.55 -5.41
CA SER A 7 -9.68 -7.92 -5.16
C SER A 7 -9.78 -9.10 -4.20
N HIS A 8 -11.00 -9.57 -3.95
CA HIS A 8 -11.25 -10.76 -3.16
C HIS A 8 -10.77 -12.05 -3.84
N ASP A 9 -10.76 -12.09 -5.18
CA ASP A 9 -10.33 -13.26 -5.94
C ASP A 9 -8.84 -13.57 -5.73
N GLN A 10 -7.98 -12.53 -5.72
CA GLN A 10 -6.55 -12.70 -5.44
C GLN A 10 -6.26 -13.19 -4.02
N ALA A 11 -7.22 -13.07 -3.11
CA ALA A 11 -7.09 -13.59 -1.76
C ALA A 11 -7.47 -15.07 -1.66
N LEU A 12 -8.05 -15.69 -2.70
CA LEU A 12 -8.47 -17.09 -2.67
C LEU A 12 -7.31 -18.06 -2.94
N VAL A 13 -7.49 -19.31 -2.54
CA VAL A 13 -6.57 -20.41 -2.87
C VAL A 13 -6.34 -20.49 -4.39
N GLY A 14 -5.06 -20.54 -4.79
CA GLY A 14 -4.67 -20.58 -6.20
C GLY A 14 -4.20 -19.26 -6.79
N ASP A 15 -4.35 -18.15 -6.06
CA ASP A 15 -3.74 -16.86 -6.38
C ASP A 15 -2.89 -16.34 -5.19
N LYS A 16 -2.27 -15.17 -5.34
CA LYS A 16 -1.47 -14.53 -4.31
C LYS A 16 -1.91 -13.07 -4.12
N THR A 17 -2.08 -12.69 -2.85
CA THR A 17 -2.21 -11.28 -2.46
C THR A 17 -0.96 -10.49 -2.83
N ILE A 18 -1.06 -9.17 -2.91
CA ILE A 18 0.11 -8.29 -3.17
C ILE A 18 1.17 -8.49 -2.08
N SER A 19 0.77 -8.64 -0.82
CA SER A 19 1.70 -8.92 0.27
C SER A 19 2.49 -10.21 0.02
N PHE A 20 1.81 -11.27 -0.44
CA PHE A 20 2.44 -12.55 -0.69
C PHE A 20 3.26 -12.58 -2.00
N TRP A 21 2.88 -11.82 -3.03
CA TRP A 21 3.73 -11.59 -4.21
C TRP A 21 5.05 -10.88 -3.85
N LEU A 22 5.00 -9.94 -2.91
CA LEU A 22 6.15 -9.12 -2.54
C LEU A 22 7.08 -9.80 -1.52
N MET A 23 6.52 -10.59 -0.60
CA MET A 23 7.25 -11.10 0.57
C MET A 23 7.26 -12.62 0.68
N ASP A 24 6.32 -13.31 0.05
CA ASP A 24 6.22 -14.78 0.00
C ASP A 24 6.47 -15.43 1.39
N LYS A 25 7.22 -16.53 1.44
CA LYS A 25 7.49 -17.26 2.70
C LYS A 25 8.25 -16.46 3.77
N GLU A 26 8.93 -15.37 3.40
CA GLU A 26 9.67 -14.56 4.37
C GLU A 26 8.73 -13.91 5.39
N MET A 27 7.44 -13.76 5.05
CA MET A 27 6.42 -13.21 5.96
C MET A 27 6.32 -14.01 7.27
N TYR A 28 6.55 -15.33 7.22
CA TYR A 28 6.42 -16.21 8.38
C TYR A 28 7.60 -16.10 9.37
N GLN A 29 8.76 -15.60 8.90
CA GLN A 29 10.00 -15.62 9.68
C GLN A 29 10.51 -14.20 10.02
N SER A 30 10.21 -13.24 9.15
CA SER A 30 10.90 -11.95 9.12
C SER A 30 9.98 -10.74 9.36
N MET A 31 8.70 -10.96 9.72
CA MET A 31 7.73 -9.88 10.02
C MET A 31 7.84 -9.31 11.43
N ASN A 32 8.79 -9.74 12.26
CA ASN A 32 9.06 -9.07 13.53
C ASN A 32 9.63 -7.65 13.28
N ASP A 33 9.29 -6.68 14.14
CA ASP A 33 9.65 -5.27 14.00
C ASP A 33 11.18 -5.06 13.90
N GLY A 34 11.95 -5.80 14.70
CA GLY A 34 13.41 -5.74 14.71
C GLY A 34 14.11 -6.27 13.46
N SER A 35 13.41 -7.06 12.63
CA SER A 35 13.99 -7.73 11.46
C SER A 35 14.54 -6.74 10.44
N GLN A 36 15.76 -6.99 9.97
CA GLN A 36 16.40 -6.21 8.90
C GLN A 36 16.34 -6.92 7.54
N ASN A 37 15.44 -7.89 7.37
CA ASN A 37 15.29 -8.63 6.12
C ASN A 37 14.89 -7.68 4.97
N LEU A 38 15.71 -7.63 3.92
CA LEU A 38 15.53 -6.73 2.79
C LEU A 38 14.26 -7.02 1.98
N ILE A 39 13.87 -8.29 1.84
CA ILE A 39 12.65 -8.69 1.13
C ILE A 39 11.42 -8.14 1.87
N ILE A 40 11.36 -8.30 3.20
CA ILE A 40 10.28 -7.75 4.01
C ILE A 40 10.28 -6.22 3.97
N ASN A 41 11.44 -5.57 4.13
CA ASN A 41 11.51 -4.11 4.13
C ASN A 41 11.05 -3.53 2.79
N ASN A 42 11.49 -4.11 1.67
CA ASN A 42 11.04 -3.70 0.33
C ASN A 42 9.56 -4.02 0.11
N GLY A 43 9.09 -5.19 0.55
CA GLY A 43 7.70 -5.59 0.40
C GLY A 43 6.74 -4.69 1.17
N VAL A 44 7.06 -4.35 2.42
CA VAL A 44 6.28 -3.40 3.23
C VAL A 44 6.25 -2.01 2.57
N ALA A 45 7.39 -1.53 2.06
CA ALA A 45 7.45 -0.24 1.38
C ALA A 45 6.63 -0.24 0.08
N LEU A 46 6.82 -1.24 -0.78
CA LEU A 46 6.11 -1.35 -2.05
C LEU A 46 4.61 -1.57 -1.87
N HIS A 47 4.19 -2.36 -0.88
CA HIS A 47 2.78 -2.57 -0.56
C HIS A 47 2.08 -1.23 -0.25
N LYS A 48 2.72 -0.38 0.58
CA LYS A 48 2.25 0.98 0.86
C LYS A 48 2.16 1.84 -0.42
N LEU A 49 3.22 1.84 -1.23
CA LEU A 49 3.27 2.67 -2.44
C LEU A 49 2.26 2.24 -3.51
N ILE A 50 2.06 0.93 -3.72
CA ILE A 50 1.09 0.38 -4.68
C ILE A 50 -0.32 0.80 -4.28
N ARG A 51 -0.69 0.64 -3.00
CA ARG A 51 -2.01 1.02 -2.51
C ARG A 51 -2.22 2.53 -2.57
N LEU A 52 -1.19 3.32 -2.23
CA LEU A 52 -1.25 4.78 -2.31
C LEU A 52 -1.38 5.29 -3.75
N ILE A 53 -0.67 4.71 -4.73
CA ILE A 53 -0.79 5.16 -6.12
C ILE A 53 -2.14 4.79 -6.72
N VAL A 54 -2.71 3.63 -6.35
CA VAL A 54 -4.07 3.25 -6.74
C VAL A 54 -5.11 4.17 -6.09
N LEU A 55 -4.94 4.53 -4.82
CA LEU A 55 -5.80 5.51 -4.15
C LEU A 55 -5.75 6.87 -4.88
N GLY A 56 -4.55 7.33 -5.26
CA GLY A 56 -4.37 8.64 -5.89
C GLY A 56 -4.78 8.70 -7.38
N LEU A 57 -4.61 7.62 -8.15
CA LEU A 57 -4.80 7.60 -9.61
C LEU A 57 -5.86 6.64 -10.13
N GLY A 58 -6.36 5.70 -9.32
CA GLY A 58 -7.16 4.56 -9.77
C GLY A 58 -8.65 4.84 -10.00
N GLY A 59 -9.16 6.00 -9.55
CA GLY A 59 -10.57 6.38 -9.73
C GLY A 59 -11.04 7.39 -8.69
N GLU A 60 -12.36 7.55 -8.58
CA GLU A 60 -13.07 8.50 -7.71
C GLU A 60 -13.52 7.89 -6.39
N SER A 61 -13.19 6.61 -6.16
CA SER A 61 -13.49 5.88 -4.94
C SER A 61 -12.44 4.78 -4.74
N TYR A 62 -12.28 4.32 -3.51
CA TYR A 62 -11.32 3.29 -3.14
C TYR A 62 -12.01 2.10 -2.48
N LEU A 63 -11.59 0.90 -2.85
CA LEU A 63 -12.05 -0.34 -2.24
C LEU A 63 -10.85 -1.15 -1.73
N ASN A 64 -11.05 -1.79 -0.58
CA ASN A 64 -10.10 -2.71 0.02
C ASN A 64 -10.83 -3.95 0.54
N PHE A 65 -10.32 -5.13 0.24
CA PHE A 65 -10.84 -6.39 0.77
C PHE A 65 -10.24 -6.69 2.15
N ILE A 66 -11.08 -7.20 3.06
CA ILE A 66 -10.74 -7.41 4.47
C ILE A 66 -9.45 -8.22 4.65
N GLY A 67 -8.50 -7.67 5.39
CA GLY A 67 -7.16 -8.25 5.62
C GLY A 67 -6.07 -7.62 4.77
N ASN A 68 -6.40 -7.14 3.55
CA ASN A 68 -5.40 -6.58 2.64
C ASN A 68 -4.90 -5.22 3.11
N GLU A 69 -5.64 -4.54 3.99
CA GLU A 69 -5.25 -3.25 4.56
C GLU A 69 -3.96 -3.33 5.38
N TRP A 70 -3.71 -4.48 6.00
CA TRP A 70 -2.52 -4.74 6.80
C TRP A 70 -1.65 -5.85 6.20
N GLY A 71 -1.93 -6.28 4.96
CA GLY A 71 -1.14 -7.27 4.24
C GLY A 71 -1.24 -8.67 4.86
N HIS A 72 -2.47 -9.16 5.08
CA HIS A 72 -2.73 -10.51 5.60
C HIS A 72 -1.88 -11.57 4.86
N PRO A 73 -1.18 -12.47 5.59
CA PRO A 73 -0.40 -13.54 4.98
C PRO A 73 -1.31 -14.66 4.45
N GLU A 74 -0.75 -15.72 3.88
CA GLU A 74 -1.52 -16.89 3.44
C GLU A 74 -2.60 -16.53 2.38
N TRP A 75 -3.65 -17.35 2.30
CA TRP A 75 -4.80 -17.20 1.41
C TRP A 75 -6.09 -17.57 2.16
N LEU A 76 -7.22 -17.26 1.56
CA LEU A 76 -8.56 -17.63 1.98
C LEU A 76 -8.97 -18.91 1.23
N ASP A 77 -9.36 -19.94 1.96
CA ASP A 77 -9.92 -21.17 1.39
C ASP A 77 -11.14 -21.57 2.20
N PHE A 78 -12.25 -21.85 1.50
CA PHE A 78 -13.50 -22.25 2.12
C PHE A 78 -13.57 -23.78 2.26
N PRO A 79 -14.27 -24.30 3.28
CA PRO A 79 -14.49 -25.74 3.42
C PRO A 79 -15.06 -26.35 2.15
N ASN A 80 -14.37 -27.35 1.61
CA ASN A 80 -14.78 -28.09 0.42
C ASN A 80 -14.26 -29.53 0.46
N LEU A 81 -14.68 -30.36 -0.50
CA LEU A 81 -14.30 -31.77 -0.53
C LEU A 81 -12.79 -31.98 -0.75
N VAL A 82 -12.09 -31.06 -1.41
CA VAL A 82 -10.65 -31.16 -1.71
C VAL A 82 -9.81 -30.89 -0.45
N ASN A 83 -10.27 -30.01 0.44
CA ASN A 83 -9.59 -29.68 1.69
C ASN A 83 -10.19 -30.37 2.93
N ASN A 84 -10.97 -31.43 2.75
CA ASN A 84 -11.64 -32.20 3.83
C ASN A 84 -12.52 -31.32 4.74
N GLU A 85 -13.30 -30.41 4.15
CA GLU A 85 -14.19 -29.49 4.87
C GLU A 85 -13.44 -28.63 5.91
N SER A 86 -12.17 -28.30 5.63
CA SER A 86 -11.32 -27.56 6.55
C SER A 86 -11.72 -26.08 6.63
N PHE A 87 -11.84 -25.58 7.87
CA PHE A 87 -12.01 -24.16 8.17
C PHE A 87 -10.68 -23.44 8.45
N HIS A 88 -9.54 -24.11 8.29
CA HIS A 88 -8.24 -23.59 8.71
C HIS A 88 -7.89 -22.25 8.03
N TYR A 89 -8.21 -22.09 6.75
CA TYR A 89 -7.96 -20.85 5.99
C TYR A 89 -9.20 -19.96 5.85
N ALA A 90 -10.37 -20.41 6.32
CA ALA A 90 -11.64 -19.67 6.31
C ALA A 90 -11.73 -18.65 7.46
N ARG A 91 -10.66 -17.87 7.67
CA ARG A 91 -10.52 -16.96 8.83
C ARG A 91 -9.70 -15.71 8.51
N ARG A 92 -9.63 -14.81 9.49
CA ARG A 92 -8.71 -13.65 9.51
C ARG A 92 -7.88 -13.66 10.79
N LEU A 93 -6.58 -13.47 10.63
CA LEU A 93 -5.58 -13.51 11.70
C LEU A 93 -5.41 -12.16 12.40
N TRP A 94 -6.48 -11.62 12.99
CA TRP A 94 -6.46 -10.28 13.59
C TRP A 94 -5.38 -10.07 14.65
N HIS A 95 -5.03 -11.13 15.38
CA HIS A 95 -3.94 -11.07 16.35
C HIS A 95 -2.58 -10.64 15.76
N LEU A 96 -2.35 -10.81 14.44
CA LEU A 96 -1.11 -10.38 13.79
C LEU A 96 -0.98 -8.86 13.67
N VAL A 97 -2.10 -8.16 13.42
CA VAL A 97 -2.10 -6.69 13.32
C VAL A 97 -2.14 -6.03 14.71
N ASP A 98 -2.70 -6.73 15.69
CA ASP A 98 -2.76 -6.27 17.09
C ASP A 98 -1.43 -6.48 17.84
N ASP A 99 -0.55 -7.37 17.36
CA ASP A 99 0.72 -7.66 18.01
C ASP A 99 1.75 -6.53 17.77
N PRO A 100 2.16 -5.78 18.82
CA PRO A 100 3.11 -4.69 18.68
C PRO A 100 4.52 -5.14 18.33
N SER A 101 4.84 -6.43 18.40
CA SER A 101 6.14 -6.97 18.00
C SER A 101 6.24 -7.24 16.49
N LEU A 102 5.13 -7.15 15.74
CA LEU A 102 5.06 -7.44 14.31
C LEU A 102 4.92 -6.18 13.45
N LYS A 103 5.33 -6.30 12.18
CA LYS A 103 5.31 -5.23 11.18
C LYS A 103 3.95 -4.98 10.54
N TYR A 104 2.97 -5.88 10.70
CA TYR A 104 1.61 -5.71 10.15
C TYR A 104 0.95 -4.40 10.61
N LYS A 105 1.23 -3.98 11.85
CA LYS A 105 0.79 -2.67 12.39
C LYS A 105 1.20 -1.49 11.50
N PHE A 106 2.37 -1.53 10.87
CA PHE A 106 2.84 -0.42 10.02
C PHE A 106 2.05 -0.31 8.72
N LEU A 107 1.59 -1.43 8.16
CA LEU A 107 0.72 -1.44 7.00
C LEU A 107 -0.68 -0.92 7.37
N ASN A 108 -1.20 -1.37 8.52
CA ASN A 108 -2.48 -0.93 9.05
C ASN A 108 -2.52 0.57 9.36
N GLU A 109 -1.50 1.10 10.06
CA GLU A 109 -1.44 2.52 10.40
C GLU A 109 -1.29 3.40 9.15
N PHE A 110 -0.52 2.93 8.15
CA PHE A 110 -0.43 3.64 6.88
C PHE A 110 -1.76 3.66 6.12
N ASP A 111 -2.51 2.55 6.12
CA ASP A 111 -3.85 2.50 5.53
C ASP A 111 -4.81 3.49 6.20
N LYS A 112 -4.85 3.50 7.55
CA LYS A 112 -5.63 4.47 8.31
C LYS A 112 -5.24 5.91 7.96
N ALA A 113 -3.94 6.19 7.85
CA ALA A 113 -3.43 7.50 7.48
C ALA A 113 -3.84 7.89 6.06
N MET A 114 -3.76 6.97 5.09
CA MET A 114 -4.23 7.18 3.71
C MET A 114 -5.70 7.63 3.68
N ILE A 115 -6.58 6.89 4.34
CA ILE A 115 -8.02 7.19 4.38
C ILE A 115 -8.30 8.48 5.17
N HIS A 116 -7.55 8.74 6.24
CA HIS A 116 -7.71 9.98 7.01
C HIS A 116 -7.33 11.22 6.21
N VAL A 117 -6.27 11.14 5.39
CA VAL A 117 -5.86 12.24 4.51
C VAL A 117 -6.95 12.50 3.46
N ASP A 118 -7.56 11.46 2.88
CA ASP A 118 -8.69 11.66 1.98
C ASP A 118 -9.90 12.28 2.70
N LYS A 119 -10.27 11.82 3.90
CA LYS A 119 -11.36 12.45 4.67
C LYS A 119 -11.12 13.93 4.97
N LYS A 120 -9.86 14.35 5.07
CA LYS A 120 -9.48 15.74 5.37
C LYS A 120 -9.40 16.63 4.13
N TYR A 121 -8.88 16.10 3.03
CA TYR A 121 -8.61 16.88 1.81
C TYR A 121 -9.58 16.58 0.68
N ASP A 122 -10.42 15.57 0.83
CA ASP A 122 -11.48 15.14 -0.08
C ASP A 122 -10.94 15.01 -1.50
N PHE A 123 -9.82 14.31 -1.68
CA PHE A 123 -9.11 14.28 -2.98
C PHE A 123 -9.67 13.23 -3.93
N LEU A 124 -10.33 12.17 -3.42
CA LEU A 124 -10.98 11.16 -4.25
C LEU A 124 -12.17 11.74 -5.03
N SER A 125 -12.93 12.67 -4.45
CA SER A 125 -14.05 13.34 -5.13
C SER A 125 -13.61 14.39 -6.15
N LYS A 126 -12.31 14.69 -6.23
CA LYS A 126 -11.74 15.69 -7.14
C LYS A 126 -11.10 14.99 -8.33
N ASP A 127 -11.20 15.65 -9.47
CA ASP A 127 -10.62 15.17 -10.71
C ASP A 127 -9.10 15.07 -10.62
N LEU A 128 -8.55 14.01 -11.20
CA LEU A 128 -7.13 13.93 -11.50
C LEU A 128 -6.76 15.12 -12.38
N THR A 129 -5.81 15.93 -11.91
CA THR A 129 -5.50 17.17 -12.61
C THR A 129 -4.41 16.96 -13.65
N TYR A 130 -3.26 16.41 -13.26
CA TYR A 130 -2.11 16.33 -14.17
C TYR A 130 -1.02 15.38 -13.67
N ILE A 131 -0.50 14.51 -14.55
CA ILE A 131 0.71 13.70 -14.31
C ILE A 131 1.90 14.46 -14.87
N SER A 132 2.69 15.09 -13.99
CA SER A 132 3.81 15.94 -14.38
C SER A 132 5.10 15.18 -14.68
N ARG A 133 5.23 13.94 -14.18
CA ARG A 133 6.42 13.12 -14.41
C ARG A 133 6.12 11.63 -14.37
N LYS A 134 6.70 10.91 -15.34
CA LYS A 134 6.78 9.44 -15.42
C LYS A 134 8.19 9.03 -15.86
N HIS A 135 9.16 9.21 -14.98
CA HIS A 135 10.57 9.09 -15.34
C HIS A 135 11.05 7.64 -15.23
N ASN A 136 11.20 6.96 -16.37
CA ASN A 136 11.57 5.55 -16.43
C ASN A 136 12.96 5.24 -15.87
N GLY A 137 13.95 6.15 -15.99
CA GLY A 137 15.29 5.94 -15.44
C GLY A 137 15.27 5.93 -13.91
N ASP A 138 15.05 7.10 -13.33
CA ASP A 138 14.89 7.35 -11.90
C ASP A 138 13.81 6.50 -11.21
N LYS A 139 12.80 5.99 -11.95
CA LYS A 139 11.60 5.33 -11.41
C LYS A 139 10.74 6.26 -10.54
N ILE A 140 10.63 7.52 -10.95
CA ILE A 140 9.85 8.54 -10.24
C ILE A 140 8.56 8.87 -10.96
N ILE A 141 7.46 8.88 -10.23
CA ILE A 141 6.15 9.33 -10.68
C ILE A 141 5.74 10.55 -9.86
N VAL A 142 5.29 11.60 -10.54
CA VAL A 142 4.74 12.80 -9.91
C VAL A 142 3.44 13.18 -10.59
N PHE A 143 2.42 13.45 -9.78
CA PHE A 143 1.14 13.99 -10.24
C PHE A 143 0.52 14.92 -9.21
N LYS A 144 -0.57 15.58 -9.62
CA LYS A 144 -1.37 16.46 -8.76
C LYS A 144 -2.82 15.98 -8.70
N ARG A 145 -3.34 15.85 -7.47
CA ARG A 145 -4.75 15.55 -7.21
C ARG A 145 -5.14 15.86 -5.75
N PRO A 146 -6.06 16.80 -5.48
CA PRO A 146 -6.56 17.83 -6.40
C PRO A 146 -5.44 18.76 -6.86
N TYR A 147 -5.78 19.82 -7.60
CA TYR A 147 -4.83 20.78 -8.16
C TYR A 147 -3.76 21.27 -7.17
N ASP A 148 -4.04 21.35 -5.86
CA ASP A 148 -3.10 21.86 -4.85
C ASP A 148 -2.32 20.80 -4.06
N MET A 149 -2.57 19.51 -4.32
CA MET A 149 -1.91 18.41 -3.63
C MET A 149 -0.92 17.71 -4.55
N LEU A 150 0.35 17.71 -4.14
CA LEU A 150 1.46 17.12 -4.89
C LEU A 150 1.73 15.71 -4.39
N TRP A 151 1.75 14.76 -5.32
CA TRP A 151 2.03 13.36 -5.07
C TRP A 151 3.36 12.98 -5.69
N ILE A 152 4.24 12.36 -4.91
CA ILE A 152 5.60 11.99 -5.34
C ILE A 152 5.85 10.55 -4.93
N PHE A 153 6.15 9.70 -5.91
CA PHE A 153 6.48 8.30 -5.70
C PHE A 153 7.88 8.03 -6.22
N ASN A 154 8.70 7.38 -5.39
CA ASN A 154 9.98 6.82 -5.78
C ASN A 154 9.89 5.30 -5.75
N PHE A 155 9.83 4.66 -6.93
CA PHE A 155 9.85 3.19 -7.07
C PHE A 155 11.27 2.66 -7.29
N ASN A 156 12.30 3.47 -7.07
CA ASN A 156 13.68 3.03 -7.15
C ASN A 156 14.09 2.28 -5.87
N ILE A 157 14.45 1.01 -6.02
CA ILE A 157 14.85 0.15 -4.92
C ILE A 157 16.29 0.36 -4.41
N LYS A 158 17.08 1.22 -5.06
CA LYS A 158 18.52 1.41 -4.77
C LYS A 158 18.91 2.87 -4.53
N THR A 159 18.26 3.80 -5.22
CA THR A 159 18.71 5.19 -5.30
C THR A 159 17.75 6.12 -4.58
N SER A 160 18.31 6.91 -3.66
CA SER A 160 17.65 8.09 -3.09
C SER A 160 18.10 9.35 -3.82
N PHE A 161 17.20 10.30 -4.02
CA PHE A 161 17.44 11.51 -4.82
C PHE A 161 17.34 12.77 -3.95
N PRO A 162 18.45 13.24 -3.35
CA PRO A 162 18.45 14.52 -2.65
C PRO A 162 18.23 15.67 -3.63
N ASN A 163 17.52 16.72 -3.20
CA ASN A 163 17.26 17.93 -4.00
C ASN A 163 16.56 17.66 -5.34
N TYR A 164 15.75 16.59 -5.43
CA TYR A 164 15.00 16.28 -6.65
C TYR A 164 13.99 17.39 -6.97
N ARG A 165 14.14 18.02 -8.14
CA ARG A 165 13.28 19.13 -8.56
C ARG A 165 11.97 18.61 -9.12
N VAL A 166 10.87 19.13 -8.59
CA VAL A 166 9.51 18.80 -9.03
C VAL A 166 8.82 20.07 -9.53
N GLY A 167 8.19 19.97 -10.71
CA GLY A 167 7.44 21.08 -11.28
C GLY A 167 6.14 21.33 -10.51
N ILE A 168 5.88 22.58 -10.17
CA ILE A 168 4.67 23.05 -9.50
C ILE A 168 4.04 24.20 -10.30
N ASN A 169 2.72 24.28 -10.30
CA ASN A 169 2.00 25.38 -10.97
C ASN A 169 1.76 26.54 -10.00
N ASN A 170 1.45 26.24 -8.73
CA ASN A 170 1.13 27.24 -7.73
C ASN A 170 2.38 27.49 -6.87
N PRO A 171 2.98 28.69 -6.93
CA PRO A 171 4.08 29.04 -6.05
C PRO A 171 3.58 29.07 -4.60
N GLY A 172 4.43 28.67 -3.66
CA GLY A 172 4.08 28.68 -2.26
C GLY A 172 4.97 27.79 -1.40
N LYS A 173 4.59 27.67 -0.13
CA LYS A 173 5.24 26.76 0.81
C LYS A 173 4.39 25.49 0.92
N TYR A 174 4.98 24.36 0.54
CA TYR A 174 4.35 23.05 0.65
C TYR A 174 4.78 22.39 1.96
N LYS A 175 3.88 21.59 2.54
CA LYS A 175 4.17 20.75 3.71
C LYS A 175 3.80 19.31 3.41
N VAL A 176 4.52 18.37 4.01
CA VAL A 176 4.22 16.95 3.91
C VAL A 176 2.97 16.65 4.74
N VAL A 177 1.95 16.06 4.10
CA VAL A 177 0.70 15.66 4.77
C VAL A 177 0.60 14.15 4.98
N LEU A 178 1.35 13.38 4.19
CA LEU A 178 1.50 11.92 4.30
C LEU A 178 2.91 11.52 3.86
N ASN A 179 3.55 10.61 4.59
CA ASN A 179 4.87 10.09 4.25
C ASN A 179 4.91 8.58 4.53
N SER A 180 5.16 7.77 3.51
CA SER A 180 5.25 6.31 3.65
C SER A 180 6.46 5.85 4.46
N ASP A 181 7.52 6.66 4.56
CA ASP A 181 8.73 6.35 5.34
C ASP A 181 8.65 6.80 6.79
N ASN A 182 7.52 7.38 7.22
CA ASN A 182 7.35 7.70 8.62
C ASN A 182 7.29 6.42 9.46
N LYS A 183 8.00 6.42 10.60
CA LYS A 183 8.00 5.31 11.57
C LYS A 183 6.76 5.31 12.48
N LYS A 184 5.92 6.32 12.34
CA LYS A 184 4.68 6.55 13.10
C LYS A 184 3.50 6.60 12.15
#